data_AF-A0A3S9N0F0-F1
#
_entry.id   AF-A0A3S9N0F0-F1
#
_cell.length_a   1.000
_cell.length_b   1.000
_cell.length_c   1.000
_cell.angle_alpha   90.00
_cell.angle_beta   90.00
_cell.angle_gamma   90.00
#
_symmetry.space_group_name_H-M   'P 1'
#
loop_
_entity.id
_entity.type
_entity.pdbx_description
1 polymer ?
#
loop_
_entity_poly.entity_id
_entity_poly.type
_entity_poly.pdbx_seq_one_letter_code
_entity_poly.pdbx_strand_id
1 'polypeptide(L)'
;MKEVRKLSEINAVLEETIKLEITYNASIQNFTYNDYWVNEIQRSYFDNRIAKLDKKIDKVIDLNEKGHIAYIQGVNQTIKTKLVELYELKLDDLKDIDYQKQGWDVYLTYPQNPPKNSSIELWEQIPESGSDDRQEYILQIVGSFYNFGYDAVNSMSQSNMNDLLLDKYDLQQMDLQLSYAKAHLVFILKLHGQILKSLHQKFQDILNLFNKLSKFENGDFTLGNEIKKKQGKLYYKGAKYELAFLFNFLYDFGYITGSTRRSDSKTYIKHFLDESETYFFKGQEPTKILAIEKEFGRIGNGEGHVGKEIKFIEKLIDKLYERLEKLKG
;
A
#
# COMPACT_ATOMS: atom_id res chain seq x y z
N MET A 1 -18.49 29.25 -16.39
CA MET A 1 -17.88 30.15 -15.37
C MET A 1 -17.95 29.60 -13.94
N LYS A 2 -19.07 29.04 -13.46
CA LYS A 2 -19.15 28.49 -12.08
C LYS A 2 -18.26 27.25 -11.86
N GLU A 3 -18.18 26.32 -12.81
CA GLU A 3 -17.31 25.12 -12.72
C GLU A 3 -15.82 25.45 -12.72
N VAL A 4 -15.38 26.31 -13.64
CA VAL A 4 -13.98 26.79 -13.71
C VAL A 4 -13.54 27.38 -12.37
N ARG A 5 -14.43 28.11 -11.69
CA ARG A 5 -14.17 28.69 -10.36
C ARG A 5 -14.02 27.60 -9.28
N LYS A 6 -14.83 26.55 -9.32
CA LYS A 6 -14.74 25.43 -8.36
C LYS A 6 -13.48 24.59 -8.56
N LEU A 7 -13.07 24.32 -9.80
CA LEU A 7 -11.82 23.60 -10.10
C LEU A 7 -10.60 24.43 -9.75
N SER A 8 -10.63 25.75 -10.02
CA SER A 8 -9.58 26.68 -9.62
C SER A 8 -9.36 26.69 -8.09
N GLU A 9 -10.42 26.58 -7.30
CA GLU A 9 -10.30 26.47 -5.84
C GLU A 9 -9.69 25.15 -5.37
N ILE A 10 -9.91 24.03 -6.09
CA ILE A 10 -9.20 22.78 -5.81
C ILE A 10 -7.73 22.95 -6.16
N ASN A 11 -7.44 23.54 -7.32
CA ASN A 11 -6.08 23.70 -7.82
C ASN A 11 -5.22 24.53 -6.85
N ALA A 12 -5.75 25.62 -6.31
CA ALA A 12 -5.04 26.43 -5.33
C ALA A 12 -4.68 25.63 -4.05
N VAL A 13 -5.63 24.88 -3.49
CA VAL A 13 -5.37 24.04 -2.29
C VAL A 13 -4.41 22.90 -2.59
N LEU A 14 -4.52 22.32 -3.80
CA LEU A 14 -3.61 21.28 -4.27
C LEU A 14 -2.19 21.81 -4.42
N GLU A 15 -1.99 22.93 -5.12
CA GLU A 15 -0.70 23.58 -5.29
C GLU A 15 -0.07 23.87 -3.93
N GLU A 16 -0.83 24.43 -2.99
CA GLU A 16 -0.40 24.64 -1.61
C GLU A 16 0.00 23.34 -0.89
N THR A 17 -0.65 22.21 -1.19
CA THR A 17 -0.38 20.93 -0.54
C THR A 17 0.85 20.23 -1.13
N ILE A 18 1.05 20.32 -2.44
CA ILE A 18 2.18 19.68 -3.14
C ILE A 18 3.43 20.57 -3.20
N LYS A 19 3.31 21.85 -2.82
CA LYS A 19 4.42 22.80 -2.79
C LYS A 19 5.53 22.29 -1.88
N LEU A 20 6.74 22.27 -2.41
CA LEU A 20 7.97 21.88 -1.73
C LEU A 20 9.03 22.95 -1.97
N GLU A 21 9.13 23.92 -1.06
CA GLU A 21 10.19 24.92 -1.03
C GLU A 21 10.99 24.76 0.25
N ILE A 22 12.30 24.55 0.11
CA ILE A 22 13.23 24.40 1.22
C ILE A 22 14.22 25.55 1.15
N THR A 23 14.43 26.21 2.28
CA THR A 23 15.44 27.26 2.39
C THR A 23 16.31 26.98 3.60
N TYR A 24 17.60 27.16 3.44
CA TYR A 24 18.57 27.02 4.50
C TYR A 24 18.97 28.40 5.04
N ASN A 25 18.94 28.58 6.36
CA ASN A 25 19.46 29.77 7.01
C ASN A 25 20.78 29.44 7.73
N ALA A 26 21.89 29.92 7.19
CA ALA A 26 23.23 29.64 7.68
C ALA A 26 23.53 30.34 9.02
N SER A 27 22.86 31.45 9.33
CA SER A 27 23.11 32.20 10.58
C SER A 27 22.61 31.47 11.83
N ILE A 28 21.60 30.61 11.68
CA ILE A 28 21.02 29.82 12.78
C ILE A 28 21.05 28.30 12.53
N GLN A 29 21.71 27.86 11.45
CA GLN A 29 21.87 26.46 11.07
C GLN A 29 20.54 25.70 11.04
N ASN A 30 19.51 26.29 10.42
CA ASN A 30 18.16 25.74 10.39
C ASN A 30 17.53 25.85 9.00
N PHE A 31 16.42 25.13 8.79
CA PHE A 31 15.71 25.10 7.52
C PHE A 31 14.28 25.62 7.68
N THR A 32 13.76 26.23 6.62
CA THR A 32 12.33 26.42 6.44
C THR A 32 11.81 25.47 5.39
N TYR A 33 10.57 25.03 5.59
CA TYR A 33 9.76 24.33 4.60
C TYR A 33 8.52 25.20 4.33
N ASN A 34 8.34 25.64 3.08
CA ASN A 34 7.28 26.56 2.66
C ASN A 34 7.13 27.77 3.61
N ASP A 35 8.25 28.42 3.95
CA ASP A 35 8.35 29.57 4.87
C ASP A 35 8.11 29.29 6.36
N TYR A 36 7.91 28.02 6.77
CA TYR A 36 7.78 27.64 8.18
C TYR A 36 9.04 26.91 8.68
N TRP A 37 9.50 27.21 9.89
CA TRP A 37 10.66 26.54 10.47
C TRP A 37 10.43 25.05 10.66
N VAL A 38 11.36 24.22 10.16
CA VAL A 38 11.17 22.77 10.17
C VAL A 38 11.02 22.19 11.56
N ASN A 39 11.59 22.82 12.60
CA ASN A 39 11.46 22.41 14.00
C ASN A 39 10.15 22.88 14.67
N GLU A 40 9.34 23.71 14.01
CA GLU A 40 8.05 24.20 14.54
C GLU A 40 6.82 23.62 13.82
N ILE A 41 7.00 23.04 12.64
CA ILE A 41 5.91 22.39 11.90
C ILE A 41 5.48 21.11 12.64
N GLN A 42 4.20 21.03 12.98
CA GLN A 42 3.56 19.85 13.57
C GLN A 42 2.89 18.99 12.50
N ARG A 43 2.64 17.71 12.78
CA ARG A 43 1.88 16.83 11.89
C ARG A 43 0.52 17.39 11.48
N SER A 44 -0.16 18.11 12.37
CA SER A 44 -1.46 18.76 12.11
C SER A 44 -1.42 19.75 10.93
N TYR A 45 -0.26 20.35 10.63
CA TYR A 45 -0.08 21.20 9.44
C TYR A 45 -0.41 20.44 8.15
N PHE A 46 -0.03 19.16 8.09
CA PHE A 46 -0.21 18.28 6.95
C PHE A 46 -1.62 17.68 6.91
N ASP A 47 -2.10 17.19 8.06
CA ASP A 47 -3.43 16.59 8.18
C ASP A 47 -4.54 17.60 7.80
N ASN A 48 -4.39 18.84 8.23
CA ASN A 48 -5.34 19.91 7.91
C ASN A 48 -5.41 20.22 6.41
N ARG A 49 -4.28 20.12 5.70
CA ARG A 49 -4.21 20.35 4.24
C ARG A 49 -4.91 19.22 3.48
N ILE A 50 -4.65 17.96 3.85
CA ILE A 50 -5.37 16.80 3.29
C ILE A 50 -6.87 16.93 3.54
N ALA A 51 -7.29 17.18 4.77
CA ALA A 51 -8.71 17.24 5.12
C ALA A 51 -9.45 18.37 4.36
N LYS A 52 -8.78 19.50 4.11
CA LYS A 52 -9.31 20.59 3.27
C LYS A 52 -9.46 20.17 1.81
N LEU A 53 -8.44 19.50 1.26
CA LEU A 53 -8.44 19.04 -0.13
C LEU A 53 -9.51 17.95 -0.35
N ASP A 54 -9.61 16.97 0.55
CA ASP A 54 -10.60 15.90 0.50
C ASP A 54 -12.02 16.43 0.46
N LYS A 55 -12.35 17.34 1.39
CA LYS A 55 -13.67 17.99 1.44
C LYS A 55 -14.00 18.76 0.17
N LYS A 56 -13.01 19.28 -0.56
CA LYS A 56 -13.23 20.01 -1.81
C LYS A 56 -13.39 19.05 -3.00
N ILE A 57 -12.57 18.00 -3.08
CA ILE A 57 -12.67 16.96 -4.12
C ILE A 57 -14.07 16.34 -4.10
N ASP A 58 -14.53 15.86 -2.95
CA ASP A 58 -15.81 15.15 -2.82
C ASP A 58 -17.03 16.02 -3.15
N LYS A 59 -16.90 17.35 -3.02
CA LYS A 59 -17.99 18.31 -3.29
C LYS A 59 -18.06 18.82 -4.73
N VAL A 60 -16.97 18.72 -5.47
CA VAL A 60 -16.81 19.43 -6.75
C VAL A 60 -16.60 18.47 -7.92
N ILE A 61 -15.91 17.35 -7.70
CA ILE A 61 -15.64 16.39 -8.77
C ILE A 61 -16.92 15.62 -9.11
N ASP A 62 -17.39 15.79 -10.34
CA ASP A 62 -18.39 14.95 -10.97
C ASP A 62 -17.72 13.94 -11.92
N LEU A 63 -17.90 12.65 -11.67
CA LEU A 63 -17.30 11.58 -12.48
C LEU A 63 -18.00 11.37 -13.83
N ASN A 64 -19.18 11.94 -14.03
CA ASN A 64 -19.87 11.94 -15.33
C ASN A 64 -19.31 13.00 -16.28
N GLU A 65 -18.56 13.97 -15.74
CA GLU A 65 -17.97 15.05 -16.52
C GLU A 65 -16.54 14.71 -16.98
N LYS A 66 -16.37 14.50 -18.29
CA LYS A 66 -15.05 14.19 -18.89
C LYS A 66 -13.96 15.21 -18.53
N GLY A 67 -14.32 16.49 -18.38
CA GLY A 67 -13.39 17.55 -17.99
C GLY A 67 -12.82 17.37 -16.59
N HIS A 68 -13.64 16.90 -15.64
CA HIS A 68 -13.19 16.61 -14.27
C HIS A 68 -12.27 15.40 -14.22
N ILE A 69 -12.54 14.38 -15.03
CA ILE A 69 -11.66 13.21 -15.15
C ILE A 69 -10.30 13.60 -15.73
N ALA A 70 -10.29 14.40 -16.81
CA ALA A 70 -9.04 14.90 -17.40
C ALA A 70 -8.24 15.76 -16.41
N TYR A 71 -8.92 16.60 -15.63
CA TYR A 71 -8.30 17.37 -14.54
C TYR A 71 -7.66 16.46 -13.49
N ILE A 72 -8.38 15.45 -13.00
CA ILE A 72 -7.85 14.47 -12.03
C ILE A 72 -6.63 13.73 -12.59
N GLN A 73 -6.66 13.33 -13.86
CA GLN A 73 -5.51 12.69 -14.51
C GLN A 73 -4.28 13.60 -14.49
N GLY A 74 -4.44 14.87 -14.87
CA GLY A 74 -3.35 15.85 -14.86
C GLY A 74 -2.79 16.11 -13.46
N VAL A 75 -3.67 16.27 -12.46
CA VAL A 75 -3.30 16.40 -11.05
C VAL A 75 -2.53 15.18 -10.56
N ASN A 76 -3.05 13.98 -10.84
CA ASN A 76 -2.44 12.74 -10.40
C ASN A 76 -1.04 12.53 -11.00
N GLN A 77 -0.85 12.92 -12.26
CA GLN A 77 0.46 12.90 -12.91
C GLN A 77 1.42 13.91 -12.27
N THR A 78 0.93 15.10 -11.91
CA THR A 78 1.74 16.13 -11.21
C THR A 78 2.21 15.63 -9.85
N ILE A 79 1.30 15.04 -9.06
CA ILE A 79 1.64 14.43 -7.75
C ILE A 79 2.68 13.32 -7.93
N LYS A 80 2.53 12.47 -8.96
CA LYS A 80 3.49 11.41 -9.27
C LYS A 80 4.88 11.98 -9.57
N THR A 81 4.97 13.05 -10.36
CA THR A 81 6.25 13.73 -10.62
C THR A 81 6.87 14.26 -9.33
N LYS A 82 6.08 14.93 -8.47
CA LYS A 82 6.56 15.43 -7.17
C LYS A 82 7.02 14.32 -6.23
N LEU A 83 6.37 13.15 -6.24
CA LEU A 83 6.84 11.98 -5.51
C LEU A 83 8.21 11.51 -5.99
N VAL A 84 8.43 11.48 -7.30
CA VAL A 84 9.72 11.09 -7.88
C VAL A 84 10.81 12.09 -7.47
N GLU A 85 10.56 13.39 -7.61
CA GLU A 85 11.47 14.46 -7.17
C GLU A 85 11.85 14.28 -5.68
N LEU A 86 10.87 14.00 -4.80
CA LEU A 86 11.11 13.78 -3.38
C LEU A 86 11.97 12.52 -3.11
N TYR A 87 11.79 11.44 -3.88
CA TYR A 87 12.61 10.23 -3.74
C TYR A 87 14.04 10.43 -4.23
N GLU A 88 14.24 11.27 -5.25
CA GLU A 88 15.55 11.61 -5.78
C GLU A 88 16.41 12.41 -4.78
N LEU A 89 15.78 13.10 -3.81
CA LEU A 89 16.48 13.74 -2.69
C LEU A 89 17.20 12.75 -1.75
N LYS A 90 16.93 11.43 -1.89
CA LYS A 90 17.54 10.35 -1.08
C LYS A 90 17.59 10.72 0.40
N LEU A 91 16.43 10.76 1.05
CA LEU A 91 16.29 11.29 2.40
C LEU A 91 17.22 10.64 3.45
N ASP A 92 17.67 9.40 3.22
CA ASP A 92 18.60 8.70 4.10
C ASP A 92 20.05 9.22 3.98
N ASP A 93 20.40 9.89 2.88
CA ASP A 93 21.70 10.53 2.64
C ASP A 93 21.75 11.99 3.15
N LEU A 94 20.66 12.50 3.76
CA LEU A 94 20.54 13.91 4.16
C LEU A 94 21.58 14.36 5.20
N LYS A 95 22.25 13.43 5.89
CA LYS A 95 23.40 13.74 6.76
C LYS A 95 24.46 14.53 6.01
N ASP A 96 24.81 14.10 4.80
CA ASP A 96 25.93 14.61 4.03
C ASP A 96 25.48 15.50 2.87
N ILE A 97 24.19 15.87 2.84
CA ILE A 97 23.67 16.71 1.77
C ILE A 97 24.33 18.08 1.76
N ASP A 98 24.91 18.37 0.61
CA ASP A 98 25.36 19.68 0.19
C ASP A 98 24.15 20.46 -0.33
N TYR A 99 23.57 21.29 0.53
CA TYR A 99 22.36 22.07 0.21
C TYR A 99 22.56 23.04 -0.96
N GLN A 100 23.80 23.44 -1.27
CA GLN A 100 24.10 24.25 -2.46
C GLN A 100 23.92 23.43 -3.75
N LYS A 101 24.28 22.14 -3.73
CA LYS A 101 24.07 21.23 -4.87
C LYS A 101 22.60 20.83 -5.05
N GLN A 102 21.80 20.91 -4.00
CA GLN A 102 20.35 20.65 -4.07
C GLN A 102 19.57 21.84 -4.64
N GLY A 103 20.22 22.98 -4.90
CA GLY A 103 19.58 24.17 -5.44
C GLY A 103 18.61 24.84 -4.45
N TRP A 104 18.78 24.61 -3.15
CA TRP A 104 17.98 25.29 -2.12
C TRP A 104 18.48 26.70 -1.89
N ASP A 105 17.55 27.61 -1.63
CA ASP A 105 17.89 28.98 -1.28
C ASP A 105 18.70 29.01 0.02
N VAL A 106 19.63 29.96 0.12
CA VAL A 106 20.47 30.15 1.30
C VAL A 106 20.39 31.59 1.78
N TYR A 107 19.96 31.77 3.03
CA TYR A 107 20.02 33.05 3.73
C TYR A 107 21.21 33.09 4.67
N LEU A 108 21.98 34.18 4.59
CA LEU A 108 23.14 34.43 5.44
C LEU A 108 22.82 35.36 6.63
N THR A 109 21.70 36.06 6.57
CA THR A 109 21.27 37.01 7.60
C THR A 109 20.40 36.34 8.65
N TYR A 110 20.53 36.81 9.89
CA TYR A 110 19.63 36.43 10.97
C TYR A 110 18.17 36.74 10.58
N PRO A 111 17.25 35.77 10.72
CA PRO A 111 15.87 35.96 10.29
C PRO A 111 15.16 37.00 11.17
N GLN A 112 14.26 37.78 10.57
CA GLN A 112 13.42 38.73 11.32
C GLN A 112 12.47 38.00 12.28
N ASN A 113 12.04 36.79 11.91
CA ASN A 113 11.20 35.90 12.71
C ASN A 113 11.95 34.58 12.91
N PRO A 114 12.88 34.48 13.87
CA PRO A 114 13.56 33.23 14.20
C PRO A 114 12.57 32.20 14.76
N PRO A 115 12.91 30.89 14.73
CA PRO A 115 12.13 29.89 15.43
C PRO A 115 12.14 30.19 16.94
N LYS A 116 11.04 29.86 17.62
CA LYS A 116 10.91 30.02 19.08
C LYS A 116 11.94 29.20 19.84
N ASN A 117 12.29 28.04 19.28
CA ASN A 117 13.17 27.05 19.90
C ASN A 117 14.34 26.77 18.98
N SER A 118 15.48 26.38 19.58
CA SER A 118 16.59 25.86 18.79
C SER A 118 16.22 24.51 18.15
N SER A 119 16.95 24.11 17.10
CA SER A 119 16.71 22.81 16.47
C SER A 119 17.04 21.64 17.39
N ILE A 120 17.91 21.84 18.39
CA ILE A 120 18.27 20.80 19.36
C ILE A 120 17.13 20.61 20.37
N GLU A 121 16.39 21.65 20.75
CA GLU A 121 15.32 21.53 21.74
C GLU A 121 14.15 20.70 21.22
N LEU A 122 14.08 19.42 21.62
CA LEU A 122 12.94 18.56 21.36
C LEU A 122 11.96 18.69 22.52
N TRP A 123 10.73 19.08 22.21
CA TRP A 123 9.70 19.28 23.20
C TRP A 123 8.93 17.98 23.39
N GLU A 124 8.87 17.49 24.63
CA GLU A 124 7.85 16.53 25.05
C GLU A 124 6.50 17.27 25.01
N GLN A 125 5.66 17.00 24.00
CA GLN A 125 4.30 17.50 24.09
C GLN A 125 3.57 16.75 25.21
N ILE A 126 3.08 17.50 26.19
CA ILE A 126 2.18 17.03 27.25
C ILE A 126 1.04 16.25 26.58
N PRO A 127 0.62 15.08 27.13
CA PRO A 127 -0.31 14.16 26.50
C PRO A 127 -1.74 14.67 26.53
N GLU A 128 -2.04 15.73 25.80
CA GLU A 128 -3.40 16.14 25.49
C GLU A 128 -3.74 15.68 24.07
N SER A 129 -4.20 14.43 23.98
CA SER A 129 -4.87 13.82 22.82
C SER A 129 -4.22 14.12 21.45
N GLY A 130 -3.10 13.45 21.17
CA GLY A 130 -2.47 13.47 19.86
C GLY A 130 -0.97 13.71 19.92
N SER A 131 -0.26 12.99 20.80
CA SER A 131 1.19 13.04 20.89
C SER A 131 1.79 12.80 19.51
N ASP A 132 2.42 13.83 18.95
CA ASP A 132 3.32 13.66 17.82
C ASP A 132 4.55 12.98 18.41
N ASP A 133 4.81 11.70 18.11
CA ASP A 133 6.01 10.93 18.50
C ASP A 133 7.29 11.50 17.84
N ARG A 134 7.26 12.79 17.51
CA ARG A 134 8.26 13.56 16.79
C ARG A 134 9.62 13.44 17.46
N GLN A 135 9.70 13.59 18.78
CA GLN A 135 10.98 13.46 19.48
C GLN A 135 11.63 12.10 19.21
N GLU A 136 10.87 11.01 19.29
CA GLU A 136 11.35 9.67 18.99
C GLU A 136 11.83 9.57 17.54
N TYR A 137 11.04 10.07 16.57
CA TYR A 137 11.43 10.06 15.16
C TYR A 137 12.69 10.89 14.88
N ILE A 138 12.83 12.06 15.51
CA ILE A 138 14.00 12.91 15.35
C ILE A 138 15.24 12.22 15.92
N LEU A 139 15.15 11.64 17.11
CA LEU A 139 16.25 10.87 17.70
C LEU A 139 16.62 9.66 16.83
N GLN A 140 15.64 8.94 16.27
CA GLN A 140 15.88 7.83 15.34
C GLN A 140 16.59 8.29 14.06
N ILE A 141 16.20 9.44 13.48
CA ILE A 141 16.85 9.98 12.29
C ILE A 141 18.28 10.42 12.62
N VAL A 142 18.49 11.17 13.72
CA VAL A 142 19.83 11.54 14.18
C VAL A 142 20.68 10.29 14.41
N GLY A 143 20.16 9.30 15.13
CA GLY A 143 20.87 8.04 15.37
C GLY A 143 21.25 7.31 14.08
N SER A 144 20.38 7.34 13.07
CA SER A 144 20.67 6.76 11.76
C SER A 144 21.83 7.45 11.05
N PHE A 145 21.98 8.78 11.17
CA PHE A 145 23.11 9.50 10.61
C PHE A 145 24.46 9.02 11.17
N TYR A 146 24.48 8.54 12.42
CA TYR A 146 25.69 8.10 13.09
C TYR A 146 25.77 6.57 13.25
N ASN A 147 24.90 5.83 12.57
CA ASN A 147 24.81 4.36 12.58
C ASN A 147 24.59 3.77 13.99
N PHE A 148 23.74 4.42 14.79
CA PHE A 148 23.27 3.82 16.04
C PHE A 148 22.21 2.76 15.74
N GLY A 149 22.29 1.63 16.46
CA GLY A 149 21.29 0.58 16.37
C GLY A 149 19.95 1.05 16.92
N TYR A 150 18.85 0.58 16.33
CA TYR A 150 17.49 0.95 16.69
C TYR A 150 17.21 0.82 18.20
N ASP A 151 17.58 -0.30 18.81
CA ASP A 151 17.37 -0.56 20.24
C ASP A 151 18.17 0.38 21.15
N ALA A 152 19.35 0.82 20.69
CA ALA A 152 20.19 1.75 21.42
C ALA A 152 19.59 3.17 21.40
N VAL A 153 18.97 3.59 20.29
CA VAL A 153 18.34 4.91 20.19
C VAL A 153 17.06 4.97 21.02
N ASN A 154 16.23 3.93 20.97
CA ASN A 154 14.95 3.92 21.70
C ASN A 154 15.11 3.85 23.23
N SER A 155 16.29 3.51 23.73
CA SER A 155 16.61 3.52 25.16
C SER A 155 17.39 4.77 25.59
N MET A 156 17.69 5.68 24.67
CA MET A 156 18.56 6.83 24.89
C MET A 156 17.72 8.12 25.06
N SER A 157 17.99 8.86 26.13
CA SER A 157 17.47 10.22 26.27
C SER A 157 18.17 11.16 25.28
N GLN A 158 17.54 12.30 24.99
CA GLN A 158 18.18 13.31 24.15
C GLN A 158 19.51 13.81 24.75
N SER A 159 19.62 13.97 26.07
CA SER A 159 20.87 14.36 26.73
C SER A 159 21.97 13.33 26.47
N ASN A 160 21.67 12.04 26.65
CA ASN A 160 22.63 10.97 26.42
C ASN A 160 23.07 10.91 24.94
N MET A 161 22.16 11.20 24.02
CA MET A 161 22.46 11.31 22.59
C MET A 161 23.42 12.47 22.31
N ASN A 162 23.13 13.65 22.87
CA ASN A 162 23.98 14.82 22.71
C ASN A 162 25.40 14.57 23.25
N ASP A 163 25.52 14.05 24.47
CA ASP A 163 26.82 13.75 25.09
C ASP A 163 27.61 12.75 24.23
N LEU A 164 26.95 11.68 23.75
CA LEU A 164 27.60 10.67 22.92
C LEU A 164 28.04 11.23 21.56
N LEU A 165 27.25 12.12 20.96
CA LEU A 165 27.60 12.78 19.70
C LEU A 165 28.77 13.77 19.87
N LEU A 166 28.80 14.54 20.95
CA LEU A 166 29.89 15.45 21.26
C LEU A 166 31.17 14.68 21.58
N ASP A 167 31.10 13.65 22.42
CA ASP A 167 32.30 12.94 22.91
C ASP A 167 32.85 11.92 21.91
N LYS A 168 31.98 11.10 21.29
CA LYS A 168 32.41 9.98 20.42
C LYS A 168 32.69 10.41 18.99
N TYR A 169 32.02 11.46 18.52
CA TYR A 169 32.14 11.94 17.14
C TYR A 169 32.80 13.32 17.05
N ASP A 170 33.28 13.87 18.17
CA ASP A 170 34.00 15.17 18.24
C ASP A 170 33.24 16.30 17.55
N LEU A 171 31.90 16.31 17.69
CA LEU A 171 31.07 17.34 17.09
C LEU A 171 31.16 18.64 17.88
N GLN A 172 31.16 19.77 17.18
CA GLN A 172 30.93 21.06 17.82
C GLN A 172 29.43 21.29 18.04
N GLN A 173 29.09 22.19 18.97
CA GLN A 173 27.68 22.55 19.25
C GLN A 173 26.91 23.00 17.99
N MET A 174 27.59 23.69 17.07
CA MET A 174 26.99 24.10 15.80
C MET A 174 26.69 22.91 14.87
N ASP A 175 27.58 21.91 14.83
CA ASP A 175 27.38 20.70 14.04
C ASP A 175 26.24 19.85 14.61
N LEU A 176 26.15 19.79 15.94
CA LEU A 176 25.03 19.15 16.63
C LEU A 176 23.70 19.82 16.24
N GLN A 177 23.64 21.15 16.26
CA GLN A 177 22.43 21.90 15.88
C GLN A 177 22.02 21.64 14.43
N LEU A 178 22.99 21.63 13.51
CA LEU A 178 22.74 21.33 12.11
C LEU A 178 22.23 19.89 11.92
N SER A 179 22.76 18.91 12.66
CA SER A 179 22.30 17.51 12.61
C SER A 179 20.84 17.38 13.03
N TYR A 180 20.43 18.05 14.11
CA TYR A 180 19.02 18.08 14.51
C TYR A 180 18.14 18.83 13.50
N ALA A 181 18.61 19.95 12.94
CA ALA A 181 17.87 20.68 11.91
C ALA A 181 17.63 19.82 10.66
N LYS A 182 18.65 19.07 10.22
CA LYS A 182 18.55 18.09 9.13
C LYS A 182 17.56 16.98 9.48
N ALA A 183 17.60 16.46 10.70
CA ALA A 183 16.66 15.43 11.14
C ALA A 183 15.20 15.94 11.14
N HIS A 184 14.97 17.17 11.58
CA HIS A 184 13.67 17.83 11.46
C HIS A 184 13.23 17.95 10.00
N LEU A 185 14.11 18.40 9.11
CA LEU A 185 13.81 18.47 7.69
C LEU A 185 13.45 17.08 7.11
N VAL A 186 14.24 16.04 7.39
CA VAL A 186 13.94 14.65 6.97
C VAL A 186 12.54 14.24 7.43
N PHE A 187 12.19 14.50 8.69
CA PHE A 187 10.88 14.18 9.24
C PHE A 187 9.75 14.89 8.49
N ILE A 188 9.88 16.20 8.26
CA ILE A 188 8.93 17.01 7.50
C ILE A 188 8.80 16.49 6.04
N LEU A 189 9.90 16.12 5.40
CA LEU A 189 9.89 15.55 4.05
C LEU A 189 9.25 14.16 4.01
N LYS A 190 9.44 13.32 5.04
CA LYS A 190 8.75 12.04 5.17
C LYS A 190 7.24 12.24 5.31
N LEU A 191 6.79 13.19 6.13
CA LEU A 191 5.37 13.54 6.24
C LEU A 191 4.80 14.07 4.92
N HIS A 192 5.51 14.96 4.24
CA HIS A 192 5.12 15.44 2.91
C HIS A 192 4.96 14.27 1.92
N GLY A 193 5.94 13.36 1.88
CA GLY A 193 5.89 12.19 1.01
C GLY A 193 4.70 11.26 1.31
N GLN A 194 4.35 11.09 2.59
CA GLN A 194 3.16 10.33 2.97
C GLN A 194 1.88 10.95 2.42
N ILE A 195 1.75 12.28 2.48
CA ILE A 195 0.59 12.99 1.92
C ILE A 195 0.51 12.80 0.41
N LEU A 196 1.61 13.02 -0.30
CA LEU A 196 1.64 12.86 -1.75
C LEU A 196 1.28 11.43 -2.16
N LYS A 197 1.75 10.41 -1.42
CA LYS A 197 1.37 9.00 -1.65
C LYS A 197 -0.13 8.78 -1.46
N SER A 198 -0.69 9.26 -0.35
CA SER A 198 -2.11 9.13 -0.05
C SER A 198 -2.98 9.83 -1.10
N LEU A 199 -2.59 11.03 -1.55
CA LEU A 199 -3.28 11.75 -2.61
C LEU A 199 -3.17 11.02 -3.96
N HIS A 200 -1.98 10.53 -4.32
CA HIS A 200 -1.78 9.74 -5.53
C HIS A 200 -2.70 8.51 -5.53
N GLN A 201 -2.74 7.77 -4.42
CA GLN A 201 -3.59 6.59 -4.28
C GLN A 201 -5.07 6.96 -4.40
N LYS A 202 -5.52 8.03 -3.73
CA LYS A 202 -6.91 8.48 -3.81
C LYS A 202 -7.32 8.82 -5.24
N PHE A 203 -6.49 9.56 -5.97
CA PHE A 203 -6.79 9.89 -7.37
C PHE A 203 -6.72 8.66 -8.28
N GLN A 204 -5.79 7.72 -8.04
CA GLN A 204 -5.78 6.43 -8.73
C GLN A 204 -7.08 5.65 -8.50
N ASP A 205 -7.59 5.62 -7.27
CA ASP A 205 -8.83 4.91 -6.94
C ASP A 205 -10.04 5.54 -7.65
N ILE A 206 -10.10 6.87 -7.71
CA ILE A 206 -11.13 7.60 -8.47
C ILE A 206 -11.05 7.27 -9.97
N LEU A 207 -9.86 7.32 -10.56
CA LEU A 207 -9.65 6.99 -11.98
C LEU A 207 -9.97 5.52 -12.30
N ASN A 208 -9.62 4.61 -11.39
CA ASN A 208 -9.94 3.20 -11.51
C ASN A 208 -11.45 2.95 -11.44
N LEU A 209 -12.15 3.64 -10.54
CA LEU A 209 -13.61 3.59 -10.46
C LEU A 209 -14.24 4.10 -11.76
N PHE A 210 -13.80 5.26 -12.26
CA PHE A 210 -14.26 5.80 -13.54
C PHE A 210 -14.05 4.82 -14.70
N ASN A 211 -12.86 4.24 -14.83
CA ASN A 211 -12.55 3.25 -15.87
C ASN A 211 -13.43 1.99 -15.78
N LYS A 212 -13.86 1.60 -14.57
CA LYS A 212 -14.79 0.48 -14.38
C LYS A 212 -16.21 0.88 -14.79
N LEU A 213 -16.66 2.07 -14.39
CA LEU A 213 -17.97 2.62 -14.76
C LEU A 213 -18.09 2.78 -16.28
N SER A 214 -17.09 3.35 -16.94
CA SER A 214 -17.11 3.54 -18.40
C SER A 214 -17.17 2.21 -19.16
N LYS A 215 -16.49 1.17 -18.67
CA LYS A 215 -16.58 -0.17 -19.26
C LYS A 215 -17.94 -0.83 -19.00
N PHE A 216 -18.60 -0.52 -17.89
CA PHE A 216 -19.96 -1.00 -17.61
C PHE A 216 -20.98 -0.33 -18.54
N GLU A 217 -20.89 0.98 -18.74
CA GLU A 217 -21.73 1.73 -19.67
C GLU A 217 -21.56 1.27 -21.13
N ASN A 218 -20.33 0.93 -21.52
CA ASN A 218 -20.02 0.42 -22.86
C ASN A 218 -20.35 -1.08 -23.06
N GLY A 219 -20.85 -1.78 -22.03
CA GLY A 219 -21.16 -3.21 -22.10
C GLY A 219 -19.94 -4.14 -22.06
N ASP A 220 -18.74 -3.61 -21.88
CA ASP A 220 -17.46 -4.34 -21.80
C ASP A 220 -17.21 -4.96 -20.40
N PHE A 221 -18.03 -4.64 -19.41
CA PHE A 221 -17.87 -5.06 -18.01
C PHE A 221 -19.13 -5.74 -17.46
N THR A 222 -18.98 -6.96 -16.95
CA THR A 222 -19.97 -7.59 -16.07
C THR A 222 -19.31 -7.93 -14.74
N LEU A 223 -19.96 -7.59 -13.62
CA LEU A 223 -19.43 -7.81 -12.26
C LEU A 223 -19.01 -9.28 -12.02
N GLY A 224 -19.72 -10.22 -12.66
CA GLY A 224 -19.42 -11.65 -12.58
C GLY A 224 -18.09 -12.07 -13.20
N ASN A 225 -17.54 -11.31 -14.17
CA ASN A 225 -16.29 -11.66 -14.85
C ASN A 225 -15.04 -11.29 -14.03
N GLU A 226 -15.05 -10.24 -13.19
CA GLU A 226 -13.92 -9.91 -12.31
C GLU A 226 -13.85 -10.82 -11.07
N ILE A 227 -15.00 -11.19 -10.50
CA ILE A 227 -15.05 -12.13 -9.36
C ILE A 227 -14.48 -13.50 -9.78
N LYS A 228 -14.77 -13.94 -11.02
CA LYS A 228 -14.20 -15.17 -11.58
C LYS A 228 -12.69 -15.08 -11.85
N LYS A 229 -12.18 -13.91 -12.28
CA LYS A 229 -10.75 -13.72 -12.58
C LYS A 229 -9.81 -13.77 -11.36
N LYS A 230 -10.31 -13.52 -10.14
CA LYS A 230 -9.50 -13.59 -8.91
C LYS A 230 -9.49 -14.98 -8.26
N GLN A 231 -10.27 -15.94 -8.75
CA GLN A 231 -10.19 -17.32 -8.26
C GLN A 231 -9.01 -18.01 -8.93
N GLY A 232 -8.07 -18.52 -8.14
CA GLY A 232 -6.94 -19.28 -8.67
C GLY A 232 -7.44 -20.45 -9.53
N LYS A 233 -6.80 -20.68 -10.68
CA LYS A 233 -7.15 -21.79 -11.56
C LYS A 233 -6.65 -23.10 -10.96
N LEU A 234 -7.54 -24.08 -10.78
CA LEU A 234 -7.19 -25.41 -10.29
C LEU A 234 -7.07 -26.38 -11.46
N TYR A 235 -5.91 -27.05 -11.59
CA TYR A 235 -5.64 -27.97 -12.68
C TYR A 235 -5.60 -29.41 -12.16
N TYR A 236 -6.59 -30.21 -12.55
CA TYR A 236 -6.70 -31.62 -12.22
C TYR A 236 -6.02 -32.49 -13.28
N LYS A 237 -4.95 -33.19 -12.89
CA LYS A 237 -4.15 -34.08 -13.75
C LYS A 237 -4.77 -35.50 -13.86
N GLY A 238 -6.06 -35.55 -14.18
CA GLY A 238 -6.82 -36.77 -14.38
C GLY A 238 -7.98 -36.54 -15.33
N ALA A 239 -8.73 -37.59 -15.64
CA ALA A 239 -9.92 -37.48 -16.47
C ALA A 239 -11.07 -36.81 -15.70
N LYS A 240 -11.97 -36.14 -16.41
CA LYS A 240 -13.13 -35.44 -15.82
C LYS A 240 -13.96 -36.34 -14.89
N TYR A 241 -14.14 -37.62 -15.22
CA TYR A 241 -14.89 -38.57 -14.39
C TYR A 241 -14.15 -38.96 -13.11
N GLU A 242 -12.81 -39.00 -13.12
CA GLU A 242 -11.99 -39.30 -11.93
C GLU A 242 -12.16 -38.19 -10.87
N LEU A 243 -12.34 -36.94 -11.31
CA LEU A 243 -12.64 -35.84 -10.40
C LEU A 243 -14.02 -35.99 -9.75
N ALA A 244 -15.03 -36.44 -10.52
CA ALA A 244 -16.34 -36.71 -9.98
C ALA A 244 -16.29 -37.85 -8.93
N PHE A 245 -15.53 -38.92 -9.20
CA PHE A 245 -15.27 -39.97 -8.20
C PHE A 245 -14.58 -39.42 -6.95
N LEU A 246 -13.53 -38.60 -7.10
CA LEU A 246 -12.82 -38.02 -5.97
C LEU A 246 -13.74 -37.21 -5.04
N PHE A 247 -14.53 -36.31 -5.61
CA PHE A 247 -15.43 -35.48 -4.81
C PHE A 247 -16.62 -36.27 -4.24
N ASN A 248 -17.13 -37.27 -4.96
CA ASN A 248 -18.14 -38.17 -4.40
C ASN A 248 -17.57 -39.00 -3.24
N PHE A 249 -16.35 -39.53 -3.38
CA PHE A 249 -15.64 -40.27 -2.33
C PHE A 249 -15.37 -39.42 -1.08
N LEU A 250 -14.82 -38.21 -1.26
CA LEU A 250 -14.57 -37.29 -0.14
C LEU A 250 -15.87 -36.92 0.59
N TYR A 251 -16.98 -36.80 -0.15
CA TYR A 251 -18.28 -36.56 0.43
C TYR A 251 -18.81 -37.77 1.19
N ASP A 252 -18.79 -38.96 0.57
CA ASP A 252 -19.29 -40.21 1.17
C ASP A 252 -18.47 -40.59 2.42
N PHE A 253 -17.18 -40.22 2.47
CA PHE A 253 -16.31 -40.39 3.65
C PHE A 253 -16.41 -39.26 4.68
N GLY A 254 -17.23 -38.24 4.44
CA GLY A 254 -17.45 -37.13 5.37
C GLY A 254 -16.29 -36.13 5.48
N TYR A 255 -15.31 -36.18 4.58
CA TYR A 255 -14.21 -35.21 4.54
C TYR A 255 -14.62 -33.86 3.95
N ILE A 256 -15.65 -33.84 3.10
CA ILE A 256 -16.25 -32.61 2.58
C ILE A 256 -17.76 -32.65 2.76
N THR A 257 -18.35 -31.48 3.07
CA THR A 257 -19.79 -31.32 3.20
C THR A 257 -20.24 -30.07 2.44
N GLY A 258 -21.49 -30.07 1.96
CA GLY A 258 -22.10 -28.89 1.38
C GLY A 258 -22.54 -27.93 2.49
N SER A 259 -22.16 -26.67 2.38
CA SER A 259 -22.73 -25.62 3.22
C SER A 259 -24.11 -25.26 2.67
N THR A 260 -25.20 -25.70 3.31
CA THR A 260 -26.49 -24.96 3.40
C THR A 260 -27.61 -25.76 4.09
N ARG A 261 -28.57 -25.02 4.68
CA ARG A 261 -29.78 -25.53 5.36
C ARG A 261 -30.91 -26.02 4.42
N ARG A 262 -30.78 -26.01 3.09
CA ARG A 262 -31.92 -26.19 2.16
C ARG A 262 -31.69 -26.96 0.85
N SER A 263 -30.50 -27.47 0.56
CA SER A 263 -30.27 -28.31 -0.65
C SER A 263 -29.45 -29.56 -0.30
N ASP A 264 -29.70 -30.66 -1.01
CA ASP A 264 -28.86 -31.86 -0.94
C ASP A 264 -27.39 -31.48 -1.18
N SER A 265 -26.52 -31.77 -0.20
CA SER A 265 -25.10 -31.43 -0.21
C SER A 265 -24.36 -31.95 -1.44
N LYS A 266 -24.81 -33.07 -2.06
CA LYS A 266 -24.25 -33.56 -3.32
C LYS A 266 -24.52 -32.61 -4.50
N THR A 267 -25.66 -31.92 -4.49
CA THR A 267 -26.02 -30.94 -5.53
C THR A 267 -25.14 -29.70 -5.43
N TYR A 268 -24.85 -29.24 -4.21
CA TYR A 268 -23.94 -28.11 -3.97
C TYR A 268 -22.53 -28.39 -4.50
N ILE A 269 -21.97 -29.58 -4.25
CA ILE A 269 -20.63 -29.95 -4.73
C ILE A 269 -20.56 -29.96 -6.27
N LYS A 270 -21.62 -30.42 -6.95
CA LYS A 270 -21.71 -30.39 -8.41
C LYS A 270 -21.68 -28.94 -8.93
N HIS A 271 -22.52 -28.07 -8.36
CA HIS A 271 -22.53 -26.64 -8.73
C HIS A 271 -21.19 -25.96 -8.45
N PHE A 272 -20.57 -26.22 -7.30
CA PHE A 272 -19.26 -25.68 -6.96
C PHE A 272 -18.22 -26.03 -8.03
N LEU A 273 -18.15 -27.29 -8.44
CA LEU A 273 -17.21 -27.74 -9.45
C LEU A 273 -17.48 -27.13 -10.84
N ASP A 274 -18.76 -27.04 -11.24
CA ASP A 274 -19.14 -26.44 -12.53
C ASP A 274 -18.92 -24.92 -12.59
N GLU A 275 -19.07 -24.22 -11.46
CA GLU A 275 -18.89 -22.77 -11.37
C GLU A 275 -17.42 -22.37 -11.13
N SER A 276 -16.61 -23.28 -10.57
CA SER A 276 -15.20 -23.04 -10.28
C SER A 276 -14.32 -22.86 -11.52
N GLU A 277 -13.17 -22.21 -11.33
CA GLU A 277 -12.08 -22.17 -12.32
C GLU A 277 -11.24 -23.47 -12.29
N THR A 278 -11.91 -24.63 -12.34
CA THR A 278 -11.26 -25.95 -12.36
C THR A 278 -11.18 -26.51 -13.78
N TYR A 279 -10.01 -27.07 -14.12
CA TYR A 279 -9.67 -27.60 -15.44
C TYR A 279 -9.19 -29.05 -15.31
N PHE A 280 -9.47 -29.89 -16.31
CA PHE A 280 -8.90 -31.23 -16.45
C PHE A 280 -8.07 -31.32 -17.75
N PHE A 281 -7.16 -32.27 -17.86
CA PHE A 281 -6.34 -32.42 -19.07
C PHE A 281 -6.95 -33.41 -20.06
N LYS A 282 -7.13 -32.99 -21.32
CA LYS A 282 -7.45 -33.87 -22.45
C LYS A 282 -6.20 -33.97 -23.33
N GLY A 283 -5.34 -34.94 -23.02
CA GLY A 283 -3.97 -34.97 -23.56
C GLY A 283 -3.11 -33.90 -22.87
N GLN A 284 -2.53 -32.97 -23.63
CA GLN A 284 -1.72 -31.88 -23.08
C GLN A 284 -2.51 -30.58 -22.84
N GLU A 285 -3.75 -30.49 -23.33
CA GLU A 285 -4.54 -29.26 -23.25
C GLU A 285 -5.45 -29.22 -22.02
N PRO A 286 -5.40 -28.15 -21.21
CA PRO A 286 -6.32 -27.96 -20.10
C PRO A 286 -7.71 -27.54 -20.62
N THR A 287 -8.72 -28.34 -20.31
CA THR A 287 -10.13 -28.10 -20.64
C THR A 287 -10.91 -27.75 -19.38
N LYS A 288 -11.70 -26.66 -19.41
CA LYS A 288 -12.53 -26.27 -18.27
C LYS A 288 -13.57 -27.35 -17.96
N ILE A 289 -13.82 -27.60 -16.69
CA ILE A 289 -14.89 -28.49 -16.27
C ILE A 289 -16.22 -27.76 -16.45
N LEU A 290 -17.10 -28.40 -17.20
CA LEU A 290 -18.49 -27.96 -17.42
C LEU A 290 -19.38 -29.21 -17.40
N ALA A 291 -20.59 -29.08 -16.85
CA ALA A 291 -21.56 -30.17 -16.72
C ALA A 291 -20.98 -31.41 -16.04
N ILE A 292 -20.34 -31.24 -14.87
CA ILE A 292 -19.83 -32.32 -14.03
C ILE A 292 -20.96 -33.18 -13.48
N GLU A 293 -22.17 -32.63 -13.36
CA GLU A 293 -23.39 -33.34 -12.98
C GLU A 293 -23.62 -34.63 -13.79
N LYS A 294 -23.26 -34.62 -15.09
CA LYS A 294 -23.39 -35.78 -15.99
C LYS A 294 -22.43 -36.90 -15.61
N GLU A 295 -21.26 -36.55 -15.08
CA GLU A 295 -20.31 -37.54 -14.57
C GLU A 295 -20.77 -38.08 -13.22
N PHE A 296 -21.29 -37.23 -12.33
CA PHE A 296 -21.90 -37.68 -11.07
C PHE A 296 -23.11 -38.60 -11.28
N GLY A 297 -23.98 -38.33 -12.26
CA GLY A 297 -25.14 -39.18 -12.56
C GLY A 297 -24.78 -40.57 -13.12
N ARG A 298 -23.53 -40.75 -13.58
CA ARG A 298 -22.99 -42.03 -14.04
C ARG A 298 -22.39 -42.87 -12.90
N ILE A 299 -22.16 -42.26 -11.73
CA ILE A 299 -21.70 -42.96 -10.53
C ILE A 299 -22.87 -43.81 -10.00
N GLY A 300 -22.69 -45.13 -9.91
CA GLY A 300 -23.68 -46.07 -9.39
C GLY A 300 -24.69 -46.66 -10.38
N ASN A 301 -24.78 -46.15 -11.63
CA ASN A 301 -25.83 -46.54 -12.58
C ASN A 301 -25.38 -47.48 -13.73
N GLY A 302 -24.23 -48.15 -13.63
CA GLY A 302 -23.85 -49.16 -14.63
C GLY A 302 -22.54 -49.92 -14.35
N GLU A 303 -22.50 -51.19 -14.73
CA GLU A 303 -21.37 -52.13 -14.51
C GLU A 303 -20.03 -51.61 -15.05
N GLY A 304 -20.03 -50.82 -16.15
CA GLY A 304 -18.81 -50.25 -16.74
C GLY A 304 -18.17 -49.09 -15.96
N HIS A 305 -18.87 -48.48 -15.00
CA HIS A 305 -18.37 -47.35 -14.21
C HIS A 305 -17.76 -47.78 -12.88
N VAL A 306 -18.26 -48.85 -12.27
CA VAL A 306 -17.71 -49.44 -11.04
C VAL A 306 -16.25 -49.86 -11.25
N GLY A 307 -15.94 -50.52 -12.37
CA GLY A 307 -14.57 -50.90 -12.69
C GLY A 307 -13.63 -49.71 -12.93
N LYS A 308 -14.15 -48.54 -13.35
CA LYS A 308 -13.35 -47.31 -13.48
C LYS A 308 -13.13 -46.64 -12.13
N GLU A 309 -14.11 -46.70 -11.24
CA GLU A 309 -14.02 -46.19 -9.88
C GLU A 309 -13.01 -46.99 -9.06
N ILE A 310 -13.07 -48.32 -9.11
CA ILE A 310 -12.09 -49.20 -8.45
C ILE A 310 -10.67 -48.86 -8.91
N LYS A 311 -10.43 -48.79 -10.22
CA LYS A 311 -9.11 -48.43 -10.78
C LYS A 311 -8.63 -47.05 -10.34
N PHE A 312 -9.55 -46.10 -10.21
CA PHE A 312 -9.23 -44.76 -9.72
C PHE A 312 -8.84 -44.78 -8.24
N ILE A 313 -9.57 -45.53 -7.40
CA ILE A 313 -9.29 -45.69 -5.98
C ILE A 313 -7.94 -46.40 -5.77
N GLU A 314 -7.68 -47.50 -6.50
CA GLU A 314 -6.38 -48.19 -6.46
C GLU A 314 -5.22 -47.23 -6.76
N LYS A 315 -5.32 -46.48 -7.86
CA LYS A 315 -4.34 -45.45 -8.24
C LYS A 315 -4.19 -44.34 -7.17
N LEU A 316 -5.27 -43.97 -6.49
CA LEU A 316 -5.21 -43.00 -5.39
C LEU A 316 -4.50 -43.57 -4.17
N ILE A 317 -4.80 -44.82 -3.81
CA ILE A 317 -4.16 -45.57 -2.73
C ILE A 317 -2.65 -45.67 -2.99
N ASP A 318 -2.23 -46.07 -4.19
CA ASP A 318 -0.81 -46.17 -4.56
C ASP A 318 -0.09 -44.83 -4.36
N LYS A 319 -0.68 -43.72 -4.83
CA LYS A 319 -0.11 -42.38 -4.65
C LYS A 319 -0.04 -41.94 -3.19
N LEU A 320 -1.03 -42.32 -2.38
CA LEU A 320 -1.04 -42.02 -0.95
C LEU A 320 0.04 -42.83 -0.22
N TYR A 321 0.23 -44.11 -0.58
CA TYR A 321 1.34 -44.92 -0.06
C TYR A 321 2.70 -44.38 -0.47
N GLU A 322 2.91 -44.03 -1.74
CA GLU A 322 4.15 -43.38 -2.19
C GLU A 322 4.44 -42.10 -1.39
N ARG A 323 3.41 -41.31 -1.09
CA ARG A 323 3.56 -40.10 -0.27
C ARG A 323 3.87 -40.46 1.19
N LEU A 324 3.22 -41.48 1.74
CA LEU A 324 3.46 -41.95 3.10
C LEU A 324 4.88 -42.45 3.28
N GLU A 325 5.40 -43.25 2.34
CA GLU A 325 6.78 -43.73 2.36
C GLU A 325 7.77 -42.55 2.27
N LYS A 326 7.54 -41.59 1.36
CA LYS A 326 8.34 -40.34 1.31
C LYS A 326 8.33 -39.53 2.61
N LEU A 327 7.27 -39.62 3.40
CA LEU A 327 7.17 -38.94 4.69
C LEU A 327 7.85 -39.73 5.82
N LYS A 328 7.98 -41.04 5.67
CA LYS A 328 8.64 -41.93 6.62
C LYS A 328 10.16 -42.02 6.41
N GLY A 329 10.65 -41.67 5.22
CA GLY A 329 12.08 -41.67 4.87
C GLY A 329 12.40 -42.79 3.89
#